data_AF-A0A503PIA3-F1
#
_entry.id   AF-A0A503PIA3-F1
#
_cell.length_a   1.000
_cell.length_b   1.000
_cell.length_c   1.000
_cell.angle_alpha   90.00
_cell.angle_beta   90.00
_cell.angle_gamma   90.00
#
_symmetry.space_group_name_H-M   'P 1'
#
loop_
_entity.id
_entity.type
_entity.pdbx_description
1 polymer ?
#
loop_
_entity_poly.entity_id
_entity_poly.type
_entity_poly.pdbx_seq_one_letter_code
_entity_poly.pdbx_strand_id
1 'polypeptide(L)'
;MKEQFPIDLYPLLAKQDRHLMVDINVARRLHIPKAALIELVQAGLGPRPHPAYASDHYWFPKEFVPSWKSWAAREASDEDVREAAEIILKDDRARRIREFVRFDNADPRAFLTELFSRKAW
;
A
#
# COMPACT_ATOMS: atom_id res chain seq x y z
N MET A 1 -24.18 -25.58 -1.42
CA MET A 1 -23.11 -24.64 -1.82
C MET A 1 -21.81 -25.43 -1.82
N LYS A 2 -21.04 -25.43 -2.92
CA LYS A 2 -19.71 -26.07 -2.91
C LYS A 2 -18.79 -25.20 -2.07
N GLU A 3 -18.24 -25.75 -1.00
CA GLU A 3 -17.13 -25.13 -0.26
C GLU A 3 -16.00 -24.88 -1.26
N GLN A 4 -15.77 -23.60 -1.57
CA GLN A 4 -14.57 -23.19 -2.27
C GLN A 4 -13.44 -23.31 -1.26
N PHE A 5 -12.72 -24.42 -1.27
CA PHE A 5 -11.46 -24.52 -0.57
C PHE A 5 -10.55 -23.41 -1.14
N PRO A 6 -10.07 -22.45 -0.32
CA PRO A 6 -9.14 -21.45 -0.79
C PRO A 6 -7.87 -22.16 -1.22
N ILE A 7 -7.64 -22.25 -2.54
CA ILE A 7 -6.40 -22.79 -3.06
C ILE A 7 -5.30 -21.80 -2.70
N ASP A 8 -4.32 -22.25 -1.92
CA ASP A 8 -3.11 -21.48 -1.67
C ASP A 8 -2.30 -21.38 -2.97
N LEU A 9 -2.55 -20.30 -3.71
CA LEU A 9 -1.83 -20.00 -4.94
C LEU A 9 -0.46 -19.35 -4.68
N TYR A 10 -0.04 -19.13 -3.42
CA TYR A 10 1.24 -18.51 -3.09
C TYR A 10 2.43 -19.18 -3.80
N PRO A 11 2.58 -20.52 -3.79
CA PRO A 11 3.71 -21.17 -4.44
C PRO A 11 3.67 -21.07 -5.97
N LEU A 12 2.47 -20.93 -6.55
CA LEU A 12 2.25 -20.82 -8.00
C LEU A 12 2.50 -19.38 -8.48
N LEU A 13 1.89 -18.39 -7.82
CA LEU A 13 2.06 -16.96 -8.13
C LEU A 13 3.49 -16.50 -7.89
N ALA A 14 4.13 -16.94 -6.80
CA ALA A 14 5.53 -16.60 -6.53
C ALA A 14 6.51 -17.18 -7.57
N LYS A 15 6.16 -18.29 -8.23
CA LYS A 15 7.01 -18.94 -9.26
C LYS A 15 6.73 -18.46 -10.68
N GLN A 16 5.46 -18.25 -11.04
CA GLN A 16 5.06 -17.86 -12.39
C GLN A 16 5.16 -16.37 -12.63
N ASP A 17 4.94 -15.53 -11.62
CA ASP A 17 4.73 -14.11 -11.85
C ASP A 17 5.81 -13.25 -11.21
N ARG A 18 6.91 -13.06 -11.96
CA ARG A 18 7.94 -12.07 -11.61
C ARG A 18 7.37 -10.65 -11.49
N HIS A 19 6.13 -10.42 -11.89
CA HIS A 19 5.48 -9.12 -11.92
C HIS A 19 4.59 -8.86 -10.70
N LEU A 20 4.35 -9.83 -9.81
CA LEU A 20 3.54 -9.62 -8.61
C LEU A 20 4.37 -9.42 -7.33
N MET A 21 3.82 -8.68 -6.38
CA MET A 21 4.38 -8.39 -5.07
C MET A 21 3.29 -8.54 -4.00
N VAL A 22 3.57 -9.36 -3.00
CA VAL A 22 2.70 -9.54 -1.82
C VAL A 22 2.71 -8.31 -0.92
N ASP A 23 1.59 -8.06 -0.24
CA ASP A 23 1.34 -6.93 0.68
C ASP A 23 2.53 -6.52 1.56
N ILE A 24 3.21 -7.46 2.21
CA ILE A 24 4.34 -7.18 3.11
C ILE A 24 5.52 -6.53 2.38
N ASN A 25 5.76 -6.94 1.13
CA ASN A 25 6.82 -6.38 0.30
C ASN A 25 6.43 -5.00 -0.25
N VAL A 26 5.15 -4.80 -0.58
CA VAL A 26 4.63 -3.50 -1.01
C VAL A 26 4.69 -2.51 0.13
N ALA A 27 4.20 -2.86 1.32
CA ALA A 27 4.23 -2.02 2.52
C ALA A 27 5.67 -1.59 2.85
N ARG A 28 6.63 -2.53 2.77
CA ARG A 28 8.05 -2.23 2.97
C ARG A 28 8.58 -1.22 1.93
N ARG A 29 8.18 -1.34 0.66
CA ARG A 29 8.58 -0.39 -0.38
C ARG A 29 7.95 0.99 -0.21
N LEU A 30 6.73 1.05 0.31
CA LEU A 30 6.02 2.29 0.59
C LEU A 30 6.42 2.91 1.94
N HIS A 31 7.31 2.26 2.69
CA HIS A 31 7.76 2.70 4.02
C HIS A 31 6.60 2.85 5.03
N ILE A 32 5.55 2.03 4.91
CA ILE A 32 4.40 2.03 5.81
C ILE A 32 4.24 0.67 6.52
N PRO A 33 3.53 0.63 7.66
CA PRO A 33 3.15 -0.64 8.28
C PRO A 33 2.27 -1.47 7.34
N LYS A 34 2.43 -2.80 7.34
CA LYS A 34 1.55 -3.72 6.59
C LYS A 34 0.07 -3.52 6.94
N ALA A 35 -0.23 -3.29 8.22
CA ALA A 35 -1.59 -3.06 8.69
C ALA A 35 -2.21 -1.81 8.03
N ALA A 36 -1.44 -0.73 7.93
CA ALA A 36 -1.87 0.48 7.22
C ALA A 36 -2.18 0.17 5.75
N LEU A 37 -1.30 -0.56 5.05
CA LEU A 37 -1.58 -0.98 3.66
C LEU A 37 -2.89 -1.77 3.52
N ILE A 38 -3.19 -2.67 4.46
CA ILE A 38 -4.44 -3.43 4.44
C ILE A 38 -5.66 -2.51 4.64
N GLU A 39 -5.59 -1.60 5.61
CA GLU A 39 -6.66 -0.64 5.90
C GLU A 39 -6.92 0.28 4.69
N LEU A 40 -5.86 0.75 4.03
CA LEU A 40 -5.95 1.51 2.77
C LEU A 40 -6.69 0.74 1.67
N VAL A 41 -6.33 -0.53 1.46
CA VAL A 41 -6.97 -1.37 0.44
C VAL A 41 -8.45 -1.60 0.75
N GLN A 42 -8.79 -1.83 2.02
CA GLN A 42 -10.16 -2.03 2.46
C GLN A 42 -11.02 -0.76 2.31
N ALA A 43 -10.42 0.41 2.55
CA ALA A 43 -11.04 1.71 2.31
C ALA A 43 -11.10 2.09 0.81
N GLY A 44 -10.44 1.34 -0.08
CA GLY A 44 -10.37 1.67 -1.50
C GLY A 44 -9.41 2.81 -1.84
N LEU A 45 -8.47 3.11 -0.93
CA LEU A 45 -7.50 4.19 -1.03
C LEU A 45 -6.20 3.68 -1.64
N GLY A 46 -5.99 4.00 -2.91
CA GLY A 46 -4.78 3.65 -3.65
C GLY A 46 -5.00 2.69 -4.81
N PRO A 47 -3.90 2.28 -5.48
CA PRO A 47 -3.91 1.26 -6.51
C PRO A 47 -4.55 -0.04 -6.00
N ARG A 48 -5.49 -0.58 -6.79
CA ARG A 48 -6.20 -1.79 -6.42
C ARG A 48 -5.28 -3.02 -6.46
N PRO A 49 -5.41 -3.95 -5.50
CA PRO A 49 -4.72 -5.22 -5.57
C PRO A 49 -5.22 -6.05 -6.76
N HIS A 50 -4.38 -6.98 -7.20
CA HIS A 50 -4.73 -8.01 -8.17
C HIS A 50 -5.88 -8.87 -7.61
N PRO A 51 -6.88 -9.24 -8.44
CA PRO A 51 -8.07 -9.97 -8.00
C PRO A 51 -7.78 -11.40 -7.51
N ALA A 52 -6.59 -11.94 -7.79
CA ALA A 52 -6.15 -13.20 -7.22
C ALA A 52 -5.87 -13.03 -5.72
N TYR A 53 -6.91 -13.17 -4.91
CA TYR A 53 -6.79 -13.34 -3.48
C TYR A 53 -6.35 -14.78 -3.20
N ALA A 54 -5.19 -14.94 -2.57
CA ALA A 54 -4.69 -16.23 -2.16
C ALA A 54 -4.07 -16.10 -0.78
N SER A 55 -4.48 -16.99 0.14
CA SER A 55 -3.84 -17.16 1.45
C SER A 55 -3.86 -15.92 2.33
N ASP A 56 -4.99 -15.22 2.37
CA ASP A 56 -5.19 -14.00 3.17
C ASP A 56 -4.22 -12.85 2.85
N HIS A 57 -3.66 -12.86 1.64
CA HIS A 57 -2.72 -11.84 1.18
C HIS A 57 -3.27 -11.05 0.00
N TYR A 58 -3.04 -9.73 0.04
CA TYR A 58 -3.19 -8.89 -1.14
C TYR A 58 -1.95 -8.96 -2.02
N TRP A 59 -2.17 -9.07 -3.32
CA TRP A 59 -1.13 -9.11 -4.34
C TRP A 59 -1.21 -7.86 -5.20
N PHE A 60 -0.07 -7.31 -5.59
CA PHE A 60 -0.01 -6.12 -6.42
C PHE A 60 0.95 -6.33 -7.58
N PRO A 61 0.59 -5.90 -8.79
CA PRO A 61 1.56 -5.69 -9.85
C PRO A 61 2.71 -4.80 -9.37
N LYS A 62 3.95 -5.20 -9.62
CA LYS A 62 5.17 -4.47 -9.24
C LYS A 62 5.23 -3.08 -9.87
N GLU A 63 4.62 -2.94 -11.05
CA GLU A 63 4.42 -1.67 -11.75
C GLU A 63 3.53 -0.69 -11.00
N PHE A 64 2.69 -1.18 -10.07
CA PHE A 64 1.85 -0.32 -9.25
C PHE A 64 2.56 0.23 -8.01
N VAL A 65 3.77 -0.23 -7.67
CA VAL A 65 4.49 0.39 -6.55
C VAL A 65 4.84 1.86 -6.85
N PRO A 66 5.36 2.21 -8.04
CA PRO A 66 5.46 3.62 -8.47
C PRO A 66 4.11 4.35 -8.59
N SER A 67 3.00 3.64 -8.85
CA SER A 67 1.70 4.28 -9.04
C SER A 67 1.08 4.82 -7.74
N TRP A 68 1.52 4.39 -6.56
CA TRP A 68 1.11 5.00 -5.28
C TRP A 68 1.47 6.49 -5.20
N LYS A 69 2.64 6.86 -5.70
CA LYS A 69 3.05 8.28 -5.81
C LYS A 69 2.13 9.03 -6.77
N SER A 70 1.87 8.47 -7.95
CA SER A 70 1.00 9.10 -8.96
C SER A 70 -0.43 9.24 -8.45
N TRP A 71 -0.94 8.22 -7.76
CA TRP A 71 -2.23 8.22 -7.11
C TRP A 71 -2.32 9.38 -6.12
N ALA A 72 -1.38 9.47 -5.17
CA ALA A 72 -1.33 10.55 -4.18
C ALA A 72 -1.14 11.93 -4.84
N ALA A 73 -0.35 12.03 -5.90
CA ALA A 73 -0.04 13.32 -6.52
C ALA A 73 -1.13 13.86 -7.46
N ARG A 74 -1.93 12.99 -8.10
CA ARG A 74 -2.77 13.38 -9.25
C ARG A 74 -4.15 12.74 -9.31
N GLU A 75 -4.35 11.55 -8.75
CA GLU A 75 -5.59 10.79 -8.97
C GLU A 75 -6.54 10.87 -7.77
N ALA A 76 -5.99 10.81 -6.56
CA ALA A 76 -6.74 10.87 -5.32
C ALA A 76 -7.33 12.26 -5.08
N SER A 77 -8.55 12.33 -4.54
CA SER A 77 -9.11 13.59 -4.03
C SER A 77 -8.37 14.05 -2.76
N ASP A 78 -8.53 15.31 -2.37
CA ASP A 78 -7.88 15.82 -1.15
C ASP A 78 -8.39 15.09 0.12
N GLU A 79 -9.65 14.67 0.12
CA GLU A 79 -10.23 13.90 1.23
C GLU A 79 -9.64 12.48 1.28
N ASP A 80 -9.52 11.80 0.14
CA ASP A 80 -8.88 10.47 0.06
C ASP A 80 -7.42 10.52 0.50
N VAL A 81 -6.72 11.60 0.17
CA VAL A 81 -5.33 11.83 0.60
C VAL A 81 -5.24 12.09 2.11
N ARG A 82 -6.21 12.82 2.67
CA ARG A 82 -6.26 13.12 4.10
C ARG A 82 -6.52 11.85 4.91
N GLU A 83 -7.56 11.10 4.56
CA GLU A 83 -7.86 9.77 5.14
C GLU A 83 -6.66 8.83 4.95
N ALA A 84 -6.08 8.90 3.76
CA ALA A 84 -4.77 8.43 3.35
C ALA A 84 -3.71 8.45 4.46
N ALA A 85 -3.36 9.69 4.79
CA ALA A 85 -2.35 10.04 5.75
C ALA A 85 -2.77 9.67 7.18
N GLU A 86 -4.04 9.85 7.54
CA GLU A 86 -4.55 9.52 8.87
C GLU A 86 -4.38 8.02 9.19
N ILE A 87 -4.74 7.14 8.25
CA ILE A 87 -4.54 5.68 8.38
C ILE A 87 -3.06 5.35 8.59
N ILE A 88 -2.17 5.93 7.78
CA ILE A 88 -0.73 5.68 7.88
C ILE A 88 -0.15 6.19 9.20
N LEU A 89 -0.67 7.31 9.72
CA LEU A 89 -0.16 7.99 10.91
C LEU A 89 -0.81 7.54 12.22
N LYS A 90 -1.81 6.65 12.17
CA LYS A 90 -2.56 6.11 13.32
C LYS A 90 -1.72 5.22 14.24
N ASP A 91 -0.71 4.53 13.70
CA ASP A 91 0.18 3.63 14.46
C ASP A 91 1.35 4.41 15.08
N ASP A 92 1.72 4.09 16.32
CA ASP A 92 2.86 4.68 17.03
C ASP A 92 4.21 4.37 16.32
N ARG A 93 4.28 3.29 15.52
CA ARG A 93 5.39 3.01 14.59
C ARG A 93 5.51 4.06 13.47
N ALA A 94 4.45 4.81 13.18
CA ALA A 94 4.48 5.96 12.28
C ALA A 94 5.18 7.18 12.87
N ARG A 95 5.53 7.17 14.16
CA ARG A 95 6.44 8.18 14.74
C ARG A 95 7.77 8.24 13.97
N ARG A 96 8.31 7.09 13.57
CA ARG A 96 9.47 7.03 12.66
C ARG A 96 9.14 7.70 11.32
N ILE A 97 7.96 7.46 10.75
CA ILE A 97 7.54 8.07 9.48
C ILE A 97 7.50 9.60 9.58
N ARG A 98 6.98 10.15 10.69
CA ARG A 98 6.98 11.60 11.00
C ARG A 98 8.38 12.18 11.25
N GLU A 99 9.32 11.36 11.72
CA GLU A 99 10.73 11.75 11.83
C GLU A 99 11.45 11.65 10.46
N PHE A 100 11.01 10.74 9.58
CA PHE A 100 11.61 10.48 8.26
C PHE A 100 11.19 11.47 7.17
N VAL A 101 9.97 11.97 7.23
CA VAL A 101 9.44 13.06 6.40
C VAL A 101 9.10 14.16 7.37
N ARG A 102 9.60 15.40 7.18
CA ARG A 102 9.18 16.54 8.00
C ARG A 102 7.67 16.73 7.76
N PHE A 103 6.86 16.05 8.55
CA PHE A 103 5.43 16.12 8.47
C PHE A 103 5.02 17.40 9.18
N ASP A 104 4.98 18.49 8.43
CA ASP A 104 4.17 19.62 8.81
C ASP A 104 2.73 19.21 8.46
N ASN A 105 1.82 19.21 9.43
CA ASN A 105 0.42 18.77 9.31
C ASN A 105 -0.39 19.58 8.26
N ALA A 106 0.27 20.49 7.55
CA ALA A 106 -0.26 21.45 6.61
C ALA A 106 -0.50 20.88 5.20
N ASP A 107 0.13 19.78 4.79
CA ASP A 107 -0.05 19.21 3.44
C ASP A 107 0.04 17.67 3.39
N PRO A 108 -1.09 16.97 3.57
CA PRO A 108 -1.18 15.51 3.42
C PRO A 108 -0.74 14.99 2.04
N ARG A 109 -0.94 15.77 0.98
CA ARG A 109 -0.60 15.34 -0.39
C ARG A 109 0.90 15.36 -0.62
N ALA A 110 1.56 16.44 -0.22
CA ALA A 110 3.02 16.52 -0.26
C ALA A 110 3.65 15.40 0.58
N PHE A 111 3.10 15.15 1.78
CA PHE A 111 3.56 14.06 2.65
C PHE A 111 3.50 12.69 1.97
N LEU A 112 2.33 12.27 1.47
CA LEU A 112 2.19 10.97 0.81
C LEU A 112 3.03 10.86 -0.46
N THR A 113 3.10 11.94 -1.24
CA THR A 113 3.91 11.98 -2.46
C THR A 113 5.40 11.82 -2.16
N GLU A 114 5.90 12.49 -1.12
CA GLU A 114 7.29 12.35 -0.68
C GLU A 114 7.55 10.94 -0.17
N LEU A 115 6.71 10.44 0.74
CA LEU A 115 6.82 9.11 1.34
C LEU A 115 6.92 8.02 0.26
N PHE A 116 6.03 8.04 -0.74
CA PHE A 116 6.00 7.06 -1.83
C PHE A 116 7.05 7.31 -2.92
N SER A 117 7.72 8.46 -2.95
CA SER A 117 8.76 8.75 -3.93
C SER A 117 10.13 8.14 -3.60
N ARG A 118 10.32 7.66 -2.37
CA ARG A 118 11.61 7.16 -1.89
C ARG A 118 11.94 5.80 -2.50
N LYS A 119 13.22 5.58 -2.79
CA LYS A 119 13.70 4.26 -3.22
C LYS A 119 13.69 3.32 -2.02
N ALA A 120 13.08 2.15 -2.19
CA ALA A 120 13.11 1.07 -1.21
C ALA A 120 14.56 0.67 -0.89
N TRP A 121 14.86 0.47 0.39
CA TRP A 121 16.17 0.02 0.90
C TRP A 121 16.56 -1.37 0.40
#